data_AF-A0A7J9I037-F1
#
_entry.id   AF-A0A7J9I037-F1
#
_cell.length_a   1.000
_cell.length_b   1.000
_cell.length_c   1.000
_cell.angle_alpha   90.00
_cell.angle_beta   90.00
_cell.angle_gamma   90.00
#
_symmetry.space_group_name_H-M   'P 1'
#
loop_
_entity.id
_entity.type
_entity.pdbx_description
1 polymer ?
#
loop_
_entity_poly.entity_id
_entity_poly.type
_entity_poly.pdbx_seq_one_letter_code
_entity_poly.pdbx_strand_id
1 'polypeptide(L)'
;MRRRPESSSTAPDTSAKKSSGTSKTDEEAKLNHGIQIRTARRSGFTWLTLFAVIVYSSWAVYQYQYENLPVPLTAEQAGKRGFSEVAAMKHVKALTELGPHTIGSDAIELALQYVLAELENIKKTAHWEVDVEVDLFHVNVGATRLDSGMFVDRTIIYSDLDHIVLRMLPKYAPEARENAILVSSHIDTVFSTEGAGDCSSCVSVMLELARGISQWAHGFKNAVIFLFNTGEEEGLSGAHSFITQHPWSTTIRMAIDLEAMGIGGKSAIFQAGPHPLAVETFASVAKYPSGNIIFQDIFSSGVINSATDFQVYREVAGLSGLDFVYADHGAVYHTKTSGRLAREALSRCKLREQD
;
A
#
# COMPACT_ATOMS: atom_id res chain seq x y z
N MET A 1 -32.54 56.41 -31.45
CA MET A 1 -32.30 56.75 -32.87
C MET A 1 -31.91 55.46 -33.59
N ARG A 2 -32.85 54.65 -34.08
CA ARG A 2 -33.40 54.59 -35.46
C ARG A 2 -32.36 54.56 -36.60
N ARG A 3 -32.29 53.36 -37.23
CA ARG A 3 -32.15 53.03 -38.66
C ARG A 3 -30.76 53.05 -39.34
N ARG A 4 -30.39 51.85 -39.82
CA ARG A 4 -29.70 51.58 -41.11
C ARG A 4 -30.52 52.15 -42.28
N PRO A 5 -29.90 52.46 -43.43
CA PRO A 5 -29.98 51.49 -44.54
C PRO A 5 -28.74 51.43 -45.45
N GLU A 6 -28.84 50.47 -46.38
CA GLU A 6 -27.86 49.88 -47.29
C GLU A 6 -27.65 50.64 -48.61
N SER A 7 -26.62 50.15 -49.34
CA SER A 7 -26.51 50.07 -50.82
C SER A 7 -26.07 51.36 -51.52
N SER A 8 -25.34 51.39 -52.63
CA SER A 8 -24.91 50.38 -53.61
C SER A 8 -23.92 51.05 -54.60
N SER A 9 -23.14 50.21 -55.31
CA SER A 9 -22.54 50.46 -56.64
C SER A 9 -21.45 51.56 -56.72
N THR A 10 -20.41 51.52 -57.56
CA THR A 10 -20.23 50.94 -58.89
C THR A 10 -18.73 50.94 -59.20
N ALA A 11 -18.21 49.92 -59.91
CA ALA A 11 -16.97 50.05 -60.67
C ALA A 11 -17.23 50.87 -61.96
N PRO A 12 -16.18 51.42 -62.61
CA PRO A 12 -15.75 50.74 -63.82
C PRO A 12 -14.23 50.71 -64.09
N ASP A 13 -13.89 49.75 -64.94
CA ASP A 13 -12.66 49.49 -65.67
C ASP A 13 -11.92 50.73 -66.24
N THR A 14 -10.59 50.63 -66.40
CA THR A 14 -9.97 50.47 -67.74
C THR A 14 -8.43 50.35 -67.70
N SER A 15 -7.96 49.19 -68.20
CA SER A 15 -6.84 48.96 -69.13
C SER A 15 -5.57 49.84 -69.12
N ALA A 16 -4.46 49.18 -68.75
CA ALA A 16 -3.24 48.95 -69.54
C ALA A 16 -2.44 50.11 -70.17
N LYS A 17 -1.17 50.23 -69.74
CA LYS A 17 -0.02 50.45 -70.65
C LYS A 17 1.27 49.85 -70.10
N LYS A 18 1.96 49.09 -70.97
CA LYS A 18 3.24 48.40 -70.78
C LYS A 18 4.44 49.31 -71.11
N SER A 19 5.62 48.82 -70.70
CA SER A 19 6.97 49.11 -71.20
C SER A 19 7.62 50.38 -70.63
N SER A 20 8.91 50.47 -70.37
CA SER A 20 10.07 49.56 -70.42
C SER A 20 11.26 50.43 -69.96
N GLY A 21 12.22 49.89 -69.23
CA GLY A 21 13.42 50.67 -68.90
C GLY A 21 14.38 49.93 -67.98
N THR A 22 15.27 49.18 -68.59
CA THR A 22 16.34 48.41 -67.96
C THR A 22 17.51 49.31 -67.53
N SER A 23 18.13 48.98 -66.40
CA SER A 23 19.58 48.75 -66.21
C SER A 23 20.25 49.52 -65.06
N LYS A 24 20.88 48.73 -64.16
CA LYS A 24 22.23 48.89 -63.55
C LYS A 24 22.42 50.09 -62.61
N THR A 25 23.08 50.04 -61.45
CA THR A 25 23.98 49.08 -60.79
C THR A 25 24.26 49.63 -59.38
N ASP A 26 24.26 48.75 -58.39
CA ASP A 26 25.27 48.60 -57.33
C ASP A 26 25.41 49.63 -56.18
N GLU A 27 25.56 49.01 -55.00
CA GLU A 27 26.18 49.47 -53.75
C GLU A 27 25.57 50.65 -52.98
N GLU A 28 24.76 50.34 -51.97
CA GLU A 28 25.13 50.70 -50.60
C GLU A 28 24.42 49.79 -49.59
N ALA A 29 25.20 49.33 -48.61
CA ALA A 29 24.87 48.24 -47.72
C ALA A 29 24.54 48.76 -46.30
N LYS A 30 23.67 48.00 -45.62
CA LYS A 30 23.51 47.89 -44.14
C LYS A 30 22.82 49.09 -43.48
N LEU A 31 21.89 48.95 -42.52
CA LEU A 31 21.71 47.96 -41.48
C LEU A 31 20.20 47.83 -41.17
N ASN A 32 19.64 46.62 -41.23
CA ASN A 32 18.44 46.27 -40.46
C ASN A 32 18.78 45.03 -39.64
N HIS A 33 19.03 45.23 -38.35
CA HIS A 33 19.32 44.15 -37.41
C HIS A 33 18.00 43.46 -37.05
N GLY A 34 17.61 42.47 -37.85
CA GLY A 34 16.57 41.52 -37.49
C GLY A 34 17.09 40.62 -36.38
N ILE A 35 16.41 40.61 -35.23
CA ILE A 35 16.58 39.56 -34.22
C ILE A 35 16.01 38.26 -34.83
N GLN A 36 16.84 37.49 -35.51
CA GLN A 36 16.52 36.11 -35.87
C GLN A 36 16.66 35.25 -34.61
N ILE A 37 15.54 34.88 -34.00
CA ILE A 37 15.50 33.75 -33.07
C ILE A 37 15.80 32.50 -33.91
N ARG A 38 17.08 32.11 -33.98
CA ARG A 38 17.49 30.84 -34.58
C ARG A 38 17.00 29.72 -33.68
N THR A 39 15.88 29.10 -34.03
CA THR A 39 15.50 27.80 -33.47
C THR A 39 16.54 26.80 -33.95
N ALA A 40 17.47 26.42 -33.06
CA ALA A 40 18.48 25.42 -33.38
C ALA A 40 17.78 24.08 -33.67
N ARG A 41 17.72 23.70 -34.95
CA ARG A 41 17.15 22.43 -35.40
C ARG A 41 18.12 21.31 -34.98
N ARG A 42 17.89 20.73 -33.80
CA ARG A 42 18.72 19.64 -33.27
C ARG A 42 18.62 18.41 -34.18
N SER A 43 19.73 17.73 -34.38
CA SER A 43 19.78 16.53 -35.24
C SER A 43 18.93 15.40 -34.63
N GLY A 44 18.38 14.52 -35.47
CA GLY A 44 17.65 13.33 -34.99
C GLY A 44 18.51 12.45 -34.06
N PHE A 45 19.82 12.41 -34.30
CA PHE A 45 20.78 11.74 -33.42
C PHE A 45 20.79 12.33 -32.01
N THR A 46 20.75 13.67 -31.87
CA THR A 46 20.69 14.35 -30.56
C THR A 46 19.42 13.99 -29.78
N TRP A 47 18.28 13.87 -30.46
CA TRP A 47 17.02 13.43 -29.83
C TRP A 47 17.07 11.96 -29.42
N LEU A 48 17.65 11.10 -30.24
CA LEU A 48 17.81 9.68 -29.93
C LEU A 48 18.77 9.45 -28.75
N THR A 49 19.88 10.18 -28.69
CA THR A 49 20.79 10.12 -27.54
C THR A 49 20.12 10.63 -26.27
N LEU A 50 19.35 11.73 -26.35
CA LEU A 50 18.63 12.26 -25.20
C LEU A 50 17.57 11.27 -24.72
N PHE A 51 16.82 10.66 -25.64
CA PHE A 51 15.84 9.62 -25.31
C PHE A 51 16.50 8.42 -24.63
N ALA A 52 17.62 7.91 -25.18
CA ALA A 52 18.35 6.80 -24.57
C ALA A 52 18.87 7.14 -23.16
N VAL A 53 19.39 8.36 -22.96
CA VAL A 53 19.83 8.83 -21.63
C VAL A 53 18.65 8.92 -20.66
N ILE A 54 17.50 9.46 -21.10
CA ILE A 54 16.30 9.52 -20.25
C ILE A 54 15.84 8.11 -19.87
N VAL A 55 15.71 7.21 -20.84
CA VAL A 55 15.29 5.82 -20.59
C VAL A 55 16.26 5.11 -19.65
N TYR A 56 17.57 5.22 -19.88
CA TYR A 56 18.57 4.60 -19.02
C TYR A 56 18.59 5.21 -17.61
N SER A 57 18.46 6.54 -17.50
CA SER A 57 18.41 7.23 -16.21
C SER A 57 17.15 6.86 -15.44
N SER A 58 15.99 6.81 -16.10
CA SER A 58 14.72 6.36 -15.51
C SER A 58 14.82 4.90 -15.07
N TRP A 59 15.41 4.02 -15.88
CA TRP A 59 15.64 2.63 -15.51
C TRP A 59 16.58 2.49 -14.32
N ALA A 60 17.70 3.22 -14.30
CA ALA A 60 18.65 3.21 -13.20
C ALA A 60 18.04 3.75 -11.90
N VAL A 61 17.24 4.82 -11.97
CA VAL A 61 16.48 5.35 -10.82
C VAL A 61 15.47 4.33 -10.33
N TYR A 62 14.71 3.69 -11.24
CA TYR A 62 13.75 2.65 -10.88
C TYR A 62 14.44 1.48 -10.16
N GLN A 63 15.51 0.94 -10.73
CA GLN A 63 16.32 -0.12 -10.13
C GLN A 63 16.84 0.27 -8.74
N TYR A 64 17.37 1.49 -8.61
CA TYR A 64 17.91 1.96 -7.34
C TYR A 64 16.84 2.18 -6.27
N GLN A 65 15.67 2.69 -6.65
CA GLN A 65 14.61 3.04 -5.70
C GLN A 65 13.69 1.86 -5.34
N TYR A 66 13.47 0.93 -6.26
CA TYR A 66 12.47 -0.13 -6.12
C TYR A 66 13.05 -1.54 -6.02
N GLU A 67 14.19 -1.84 -6.66
CA GLU A 67 14.76 -3.20 -6.66
C GLU A 67 15.89 -3.41 -5.64
N ASN A 68 16.48 -2.33 -5.09
CA ASN A 68 17.48 -2.42 -4.03
C ASN A 68 16.84 -2.57 -2.65
N LEU A 69 16.31 -3.75 -2.36
CA LEU A 69 15.84 -4.12 -1.02
C LEU A 69 17.01 -4.49 -0.08
N PRO A 70 16.90 -4.21 1.22
CA PRO A 70 17.90 -4.64 2.19
C PRO A 70 18.02 -6.17 2.23
N VAL A 71 19.20 -6.66 2.60
CA VAL A 71 19.43 -8.09 2.79
C VAL A 71 18.62 -8.57 4.01
N PRO A 72 17.88 -9.70 3.89
CA PRO A 72 17.07 -10.21 4.99
C PRO A 72 17.96 -10.59 6.19
N LEU A 73 17.53 -10.21 7.39
CA LEU A 73 18.19 -10.54 8.63
C LEU A 73 17.74 -11.92 9.14
N THR A 74 18.70 -12.65 9.67
CA THR A 74 18.45 -13.86 10.47
C THR A 74 18.02 -13.48 11.90
N ALA A 75 17.44 -14.45 12.62
CA ALA A 75 17.04 -14.26 14.02
C ALA A 75 18.23 -13.87 14.93
N GLU A 76 19.42 -14.38 14.62
CA GLU A 76 20.67 -14.08 15.34
C GLU A 76 21.13 -12.64 15.10
N GLN A 77 21.08 -12.18 13.84
CA GLN A 77 21.45 -10.82 13.46
C GLN A 77 20.45 -9.77 13.98
N ALA A 78 19.16 -10.07 13.92
CA ALA A 78 18.10 -9.20 14.46
C ALA A 78 18.14 -9.14 15.99
N GLY A 79 18.58 -10.22 16.64
CA GLY A 79 18.55 -10.36 18.09
C GLY A 79 17.11 -10.37 18.63
N LYS A 80 16.97 -10.20 19.95
CA LYS A 80 15.66 -10.31 20.62
C LYS A 80 14.67 -9.20 20.23
N ARG A 81 15.17 -8.00 19.93
CA ARG A 81 14.33 -6.80 19.69
C ARG A 81 14.23 -6.39 18.23
N GLY A 82 15.15 -6.84 17.38
CA GLY A 82 15.10 -6.56 15.96
C GLY A 82 14.05 -7.42 15.26
N PHE A 83 13.73 -7.05 14.04
CA PHE A 83 12.88 -7.81 13.13
C PHE A 83 13.74 -8.77 12.31
N SER A 84 13.35 -10.04 12.22
CA SER A 84 14.03 -11.06 11.43
C SER A 84 13.12 -11.55 10.30
N GLU A 85 13.44 -11.16 9.07
CA GLU A 85 12.74 -11.59 7.86
C GLU A 85 12.74 -13.12 7.73
N VAL A 86 13.84 -13.79 8.10
CA VAL A 86 13.93 -15.26 8.06
C VAL A 86 12.98 -15.93 9.06
N ALA A 87 12.67 -15.26 10.17
CA ALA A 87 11.73 -15.76 11.18
C ALA A 87 10.29 -15.56 10.71
N ALA A 88 9.97 -14.36 10.21
CA ALA A 88 8.68 -14.07 9.57
C ALA A 88 8.38 -15.07 8.44
N MET A 89 9.37 -15.40 7.60
CA MET A 89 9.19 -16.37 6.52
C MET A 89 8.83 -17.78 6.96
N LYS A 90 9.15 -18.19 8.20
CA LYS A 90 8.70 -19.48 8.73
C LYS A 90 7.20 -19.50 8.97
N HIS A 91 6.63 -18.39 9.45
CA HIS A 91 5.19 -18.25 9.64
C HIS A 91 4.44 -18.29 8.30
N VAL A 92 4.98 -17.62 7.26
CA VAL A 92 4.39 -17.67 5.90
C VAL A 92 4.33 -19.10 5.40
N LYS A 93 5.43 -19.84 5.57
CA LYS A 93 5.50 -21.23 5.16
C LYS A 93 4.51 -22.10 5.95
N ALA A 94 4.41 -21.92 7.26
CA ALA A 94 3.50 -22.69 8.10
C ALA A 94 2.03 -22.48 7.71
N LEU A 95 1.61 -21.23 7.48
CA LEU A 95 0.23 -20.90 7.08
C LEU A 95 -0.08 -21.42 5.67
N THR A 96 0.83 -21.23 4.72
CA THR A 96 0.62 -21.69 3.33
C THR A 96 0.61 -23.21 3.18
N GLU A 97 1.32 -23.94 4.05
CA GLU A 97 1.31 -25.41 4.07
C GLU A 97 -0.07 -26.00 4.48
N LEU A 98 -0.94 -25.21 5.10
CA LEU A 98 -2.33 -25.59 5.40
C LEU A 98 -3.20 -25.64 4.12
N GLY A 99 -2.76 -25.00 3.04
CA GLY A 99 -3.57 -24.76 1.84
C GLY A 99 -4.49 -23.55 2.00
N PRO A 100 -5.42 -23.32 1.05
CA PRO A 100 -6.42 -22.26 1.16
C PRO A 100 -7.26 -22.43 2.44
N HIS A 101 -7.31 -21.38 3.26
CA HIS A 101 -8.02 -21.33 4.53
C HIS A 101 -9.09 -20.24 4.48
N THR A 102 -10.14 -20.51 3.70
CA THR A 102 -11.34 -19.66 3.61
C THR A 102 -12.18 -19.76 4.87
N ILE A 103 -13.02 -18.75 5.11
CA ILE A 103 -14.08 -18.82 6.12
C ILE A 103 -14.89 -20.12 5.98
N GLY A 104 -15.18 -20.76 7.11
CA GLY A 104 -15.96 -22.00 7.20
C GLY A 104 -15.22 -23.28 6.79
N SER A 105 -13.92 -23.22 6.49
CA SER A 105 -13.09 -24.39 6.22
C SER A 105 -12.36 -24.91 7.47
N ASP A 106 -12.08 -26.21 7.55
CA ASP A 106 -11.24 -26.76 8.63
C ASP A 106 -9.83 -26.13 8.64
N ALA A 107 -9.35 -25.67 7.48
CA ALA A 107 -8.04 -25.04 7.35
C ALA A 107 -7.96 -23.68 8.07
N ILE A 108 -9.07 -22.90 8.15
CA ILE A 108 -9.08 -21.65 8.92
C ILE A 108 -8.97 -21.91 10.42
N GLU A 109 -9.56 -23.00 10.92
CA GLU A 109 -9.43 -23.39 12.33
C GLU A 109 -7.98 -23.76 12.66
N LEU A 110 -7.29 -24.47 11.76
CA LEU A 110 -5.86 -24.79 11.90
C LEU A 110 -4.98 -23.54 11.86
N ALA A 111 -5.30 -22.59 10.98
CA ALA A 111 -4.59 -21.31 10.89
C ALA A 111 -4.76 -20.47 12.16
N LEU A 112 -5.98 -20.38 12.69
CA LEU A 112 -6.27 -19.75 13.98
C LEU A 112 -5.51 -20.43 15.13
N GLN A 113 -5.53 -21.76 15.20
CA GLN A 113 -4.77 -22.51 16.21
C GLN A 113 -3.26 -22.23 16.13
N TYR A 114 -2.72 -22.15 14.91
CA TYR A 114 -1.32 -21.80 14.70
C TYR A 114 -0.98 -20.40 15.22
N VAL A 115 -1.74 -19.38 14.81
CA VAL A 115 -1.53 -17.99 15.25
C VAL A 115 -1.68 -17.89 16.77
N LEU A 116 -2.70 -18.52 17.35
CA LEU A 116 -2.94 -18.52 18.80
C LEU A 116 -1.75 -19.14 19.56
N ALA A 117 -1.20 -20.25 19.05
CA ALA A 117 -0.06 -20.92 19.66
C ALA A 117 1.20 -20.04 19.63
N GLU A 118 1.47 -19.35 18.51
CA GLU A 118 2.59 -18.42 18.39
C GLU A 118 2.44 -17.22 19.33
N LEU A 119 1.23 -16.65 19.45
CA LEU A 119 0.97 -15.54 20.37
C LEU A 119 1.09 -15.95 21.84
N GLU A 120 0.60 -17.13 22.21
CA GLU A 120 0.80 -17.67 23.56
C GLU A 120 2.27 -17.96 23.86
N ASN A 121 3.07 -18.34 22.85
CA ASN A 121 4.52 -18.45 22.99
C ASN A 121 5.20 -17.07 23.19
N ILE A 122 4.77 -16.05 22.43
CA ILE A 122 5.23 -14.66 22.62
C ILE A 122 4.91 -14.18 24.03
N LYS A 123 3.69 -14.38 24.51
CA LYS A 123 3.25 -14.05 25.88
C LYS A 123 4.11 -14.74 26.95
N LYS A 124 4.42 -16.03 26.78
CA LYS A 124 5.27 -16.79 27.71
C LYS A 124 6.71 -16.30 27.75
N THR A 125 7.23 -15.83 26.62
CA THR A 125 8.63 -15.42 26.47
C THR A 125 8.85 -13.91 26.55
N ALA A 126 7.78 -13.13 26.73
CA ALA A 126 7.80 -11.68 26.82
C ALA A 126 8.70 -11.19 27.96
N HIS A 127 9.23 -9.98 27.78
CA HIS A 127 9.96 -9.30 28.84
C HIS A 127 9.04 -9.10 30.05
N TRP A 128 9.55 -9.33 31.28
CA TRP A 128 8.74 -9.33 32.50
C TRP A 128 8.03 -7.99 32.80
N GLU A 129 8.50 -6.89 32.22
CA GLU A 129 7.90 -5.54 32.30
C GLU A 129 6.86 -5.24 31.19
N VAL A 130 6.67 -6.14 30.23
CA VAL A 130 5.59 -6.08 29.25
C VAL A 130 4.45 -6.96 29.76
N ASP A 131 3.24 -6.43 29.77
CA ASP A 131 2.03 -7.21 29.98
C ASP A 131 1.44 -7.54 28.60
N VAL A 132 1.14 -8.83 28.40
CA VAL A 132 0.73 -9.40 27.11
C VAL A 132 -0.56 -10.17 27.34
N GLU A 133 -1.64 -9.67 26.77
CA GLU A 133 -2.97 -10.25 26.81
C GLU A 133 -3.29 -10.83 25.43
N VAL A 134 -3.78 -12.07 25.40
CA VAL A 134 -4.22 -12.76 24.18
C VAL A 134 -5.69 -13.09 24.38
N ASP A 135 -6.52 -12.78 23.39
CA ASP A 135 -7.94 -13.11 23.38
C ASP A 135 -8.30 -13.85 22.09
N LEU A 136 -9.02 -14.96 22.24
CA LEU A 136 -9.67 -15.67 21.13
C LEU A 136 -11.08 -15.11 21.04
N PHE A 137 -11.26 -14.16 20.14
CA PHE A 137 -12.46 -13.37 20.03
C PHE A 137 -13.46 -14.02 19.08
N HIS A 138 -14.50 -14.62 19.66
CA HIS A 138 -15.62 -15.19 18.92
C HIS A 138 -16.76 -14.19 18.71
N VAL A 139 -17.25 -14.12 17.48
CA VAL A 139 -18.29 -13.20 17.01
C VAL A 139 -19.54 -14.00 16.66
N ASN A 140 -20.66 -13.70 17.31
CA ASN A 140 -21.91 -14.44 17.06
C ASN A 140 -22.59 -14.01 15.77
N VAL A 141 -23.10 -12.78 15.68
CA VAL A 141 -23.80 -12.27 14.49
C VAL A 141 -23.52 -10.79 14.35
N GLY A 142 -23.29 -10.34 13.13
CA GLY A 142 -23.25 -8.93 12.79
C GLY A 142 -23.72 -8.68 11.37
N ALA A 143 -23.98 -7.40 11.09
CA ALA A 143 -24.30 -6.94 9.75
C ALA A 143 -23.58 -5.63 9.51
N THR A 144 -23.08 -5.46 8.29
CA THR A 144 -22.44 -4.24 7.84
C THR A 144 -23.05 -3.76 6.54
N ARG A 145 -23.05 -2.44 6.38
CA ARG A 145 -23.34 -1.75 5.13
C ARG A 145 -22.37 -0.57 5.05
N LEU A 146 -21.41 -0.66 4.14
CA LEU A 146 -20.42 0.38 3.93
C LEU A 146 -20.97 1.48 3.03
N ASP A 147 -20.54 2.71 3.30
CA ASP A 147 -21.01 3.91 2.60
C ASP A 147 -20.16 4.22 1.35
N SER A 148 -19.01 3.54 1.19
CA SER A 148 -18.14 3.70 0.04
C SER A 148 -17.45 2.38 -0.37
N GLY A 149 -16.55 2.41 -1.36
CA GLY A 149 -15.74 1.26 -1.77
C GLY A 149 -16.51 0.17 -2.53
N MET A 150 -15.88 -1.01 -2.67
CA MET A 150 -16.42 -2.13 -3.46
C MET A 150 -17.75 -2.68 -2.91
N PHE A 151 -17.95 -2.58 -1.59
CA PHE A 151 -19.13 -3.12 -0.91
C PHE A 151 -20.24 -2.07 -0.68
N VAL A 152 -20.16 -0.91 -1.32
CA VAL A 152 -21.17 0.14 -1.23
C VAL A 152 -22.57 -0.40 -1.55
N ASP A 153 -23.55 0.00 -0.73
CA ASP A 153 -24.96 -0.41 -0.83
C ASP A 153 -25.24 -1.92 -0.70
N ARG A 154 -24.25 -2.72 -0.30
CA ARG A 154 -24.46 -4.14 0.02
C ARG A 154 -24.62 -4.30 1.52
N THR A 155 -25.64 -5.05 1.94
CA THR A 155 -25.73 -5.54 3.31
C THR A 155 -25.03 -6.88 3.38
N ILE A 156 -23.91 -6.93 4.10
CA ILE A 156 -23.18 -8.16 4.39
C ILE A 156 -23.58 -8.60 5.79
N ILE A 157 -23.97 -9.86 5.93
CA ILE A 157 -24.34 -10.48 7.20
C ILE A 157 -23.33 -11.60 7.43
N TYR A 158 -22.76 -11.62 8.62
CA TYR A 158 -21.80 -12.64 9.04
C TYR A 158 -22.22 -13.22 10.38
N SER A 159 -21.81 -14.46 10.62
CA SER A 159 -21.94 -15.14 11.90
C SER A 159 -20.75 -16.04 12.14
N ASP A 160 -20.55 -16.39 13.42
CA ASP A 160 -19.61 -17.42 13.87
C ASP A 160 -18.19 -17.20 13.33
N LEU A 161 -17.69 -15.98 13.43
CA LEU A 161 -16.30 -15.64 13.07
C LEU A 161 -15.41 -15.70 14.31
N ASP A 162 -14.21 -16.23 14.13
CA ASP A 162 -13.19 -16.27 15.17
C ASP A 162 -12.00 -15.40 14.76
N HIS A 163 -11.56 -14.55 15.67
CA HIS A 163 -10.40 -13.69 15.49
C HIS A 163 -9.44 -13.89 16.65
N ILE A 164 -8.18 -13.49 16.46
CA ILE A 164 -7.20 -13.53 17.54
C ILE A 164 -6.66 -12.13 17.76
N VAL A 165 -6.74 -11.68 19.01
CA VAL A 165 -6.36 -10.33 19.40
C VAL A 165 -5.25 -10.41 20.43
N LEU A 166 -4.13 -9.73 20.17
CA LEU A 166 -3.04 -9.56 21.12
C LEU A 166 -3.00 -8.10 21.57
N ARG A 167 -3.03 -7.84 22.88
CA ARG A 167 -2.76 -6.51 23.44
C ARG A 167 -1.46 -6.53 24.24
N MET A 168 -0.57 -5.61 23.92
CA MET A 168 0.67 -5.39 24.66
C MET A 168 0.68 -4.01 25.31
N LEU A 169 1.07 -3.96 26.58
CA LEU A 169 1.16 -2.74 27.37
C LEU A 169 2.41 -2.72 28.25
N PRO A 170 3.01 -1.54 28.47
CA PRO A 170 4.11 -1.40 29.41
C PRO A 170 3.58 -1.41 30.85
N LYS A 171 4.12 -2.27 31.73
CA LYS A 171 3.65 -2.36 33.13
C LYS A 171 3.92 -1.10 33.95
N TYR A 172 4.88 -0.27 33.54
CA TYR A 172 5.23 0.96 34.24
C TYR A 172 4.27 2.13 33.95
N ALA A 173 3.42 2.04 32.93
CA ALA A 173 2.49 3.10 32.54
C ALA A 173 1.07 2.52 32.36
N PRO A 174 0.30 2.34 33.44
CA PRO A 174 -1.07 1.80 33.38
C PRO A 174 -2.02 2.60 32.46
N GLU A 175 -1.80 3.91 32.32
CA GLU A 175 -2.55 4.80 31.43
C GLU A 175 -2.40 4.43 29.94
N ALA A 176 -1.39 3.62 29.58
CA ALA A 176 -1.22 3.11 28.23
C ALA A 176 -2.41 2.26 27.76
N ARG A 177 -3.19 1.67 28.69
CA ARG A 177 -4.37 0.84 28.36
C ARG A 177 -5.49 1.64 27.71
N GLU A 178 -5.57 2.95 27.95
CA GLU A 178 -6.63 3.83 27.43
C GLU A 178 -6.35 4.33 26.00
N ASN A 179 -5.12 4.17 25.52
CA ASN A 179 -4.68 4.65 24.22
C ASN A 179 -3.91 3.54 23.50
N ALA A 180 -4.51 2.98 22.46
CA ALA A 180 -3.90 1.91 21.67
C ALA A 180 -3.66 2.31 20.21
N ILE A 181 -2.58 1.80 19.64
CA ILE A 181 -2.41 1.70 18.18
C ILE A 181 -2.85 0.30 17.77
N LEU A 182 -3.76 0.21 16.81
CA LEU A 182 -4.16 -1.04 16.18
C LEU A 182 -3.20 -1.35 15.02
N VAL A 183 -2.70 -2.57 14.97
CA VAL A 183 -2.04 -3.18 13.81
C VAL A 183 -2.93 -4.33 13.36
N SER A 184 -3.41 -4.30 12.13
CA SER A 184 -4.43 -5.19 11.60
C SER A 184 -3.96 -5.92 10.35
N SER A 185 -4.39 -7.16 10.20
CA SER A 185 -4.36 -7.92 8.95
C SER A 185 -5.26 -9.15 9.08
N HIS A 186 -5.51 -9.83 7.97
CA HIS A 186 -6.41 -10.97 7.87
C HIS A 186 -5.67 -12.30 7.74
N ILE A 187 -6.20 -13.32 8.42
CA ILE A 187 -5.71 -14.70 8.36
C ILE A 187 -6.31 -15.40 7.16
N ASP A 188 -7.59 -15.19 6.86
CA ASP A 188 -8.29 -15.92 5.81
C ASP A 188 -7.72 -15.64 4.43
N THR A 189 -7.96 -16.57 3.53
CA THR A 189 -7.56 -16.48 2.13
C THR A 189 -8.76 -16.66 1.23
N VAL A 190 -8.72 -16.15 0.02
CA VAL A 190 -9.62 -16.66 -1.05
C VAL A 190 -9.48 -18.16 -1.31
N PHE A 191 -10.58 -18.77 -1.74
CA PHE A 191 -10.67 -20.21 -2.05
C PHE A 191 -9.69 -20.70 -3.12
N SER A 192 -9.13 -19.78 -3.92
CA SER A 192 -8.37 -20.12 -5.12
C SER A 192 -6.86 -20.19 -4.91
N THR A 193 -6.34 -19.69 -3.78
CA THR A 193 -4.89 -19.58 -3.52
C THR A 193 -4.54 -19.91 -2.07
N GLU A 194 -3.27 -20.25 -1.82
CA GLU A 194 -2.73 -20.51 -0.47
C GLU A 194 -2.50 -19.22 0.36
N GLY A 195 -2.67 -18.04 -0.24
CA GLY A 195 -2.56 -16.76 0.47
C GLY A 195 -1.16 -16.35 0.93
N ALA A 196 -0.10 -16.85 0.28
CA ALA A 196 1.28 -16.55 0.69
C ALA A 196 1.60 -15.05 0.74
N GLY A 197 1.15 -14.30 -0.29
CA GLY A 197 1.19 -12.85 -0.29
C GLY A 197 0.05 -12.28 0.56
N ASP A 198 -1.17 -12.68 0.22
CA ASP A 198 -2.46 -12.14 0.64
C ASP A 198 -3.21 -13.11 1.60
N CYS A 199 -3.13 -12.97 2.93
CA CYS A 199 -2.18 -12.11 3.66
C CYS A 199 -1.35 -12.89 4.69
N SER A 200 -0.98 -14.16 4.40
CA SER A 200 -0.08 -14.94 5.27
C SER A 200 1.24 -14.20 5.55
N SER A 201 1.74 -13.42 4.58
CA SER A 201 2.91 -12.56 4.77
C SER A 201 2.69 -11.46 5.82
N CYS A 202 1.51 -10.87 5.85
CA CYS A 202 1.12 -9.74 6.68
C CYS A 202 0.94 -10.21 8.12
N VAL A 203 0.22 -11.32 8.30
CA VAL A 203 0.13 -12.07 9.57
C VAL A 203 1.53 -12.41 10.10
N SER A 204 2.43 -12.87 9.22
CA SER A 204 3.80 -13.23 9.60
C SER A 204 4.64 -12.04 10.04
N VAL A 205 4.49 -10.89 9.38
CA VAL A 205 5.11 -9.62 9.79
C VAL A 205 4.58 -9.19 11.15
N MET A 206 3.27 -9.28 11.38
CA MET A 206 2.64 -8.96 12.67
C MET A 206 3.15 -9.87 13.80
N LEU A 207 3.26 -11.18 13.58
CA LEU A 207 3.81 -12.12 14.56
C LEU A 207 5.25 -11.77 14.93
N GLU A 208 6.11 -11.48 13.95
CA GLU A 208 7.51 -11.13 14.19
C GLU A 208 7.67 -9.75 14.84
N LEU A 209 6.81 -8.78 14.49
CA LEU A 209 6.72 -7.48 15.18
C LEU A 209 6.28 -7.66 16.63
N ALA A 210 5.25 -8.47 16.88
CA ALA A 210 4.77 -8.77 18.22
C ALA A 210 5.87 -9.43 19.06
N ARG A 211 6.61 -10.39 18.48
CA ARG A 211 7.78 -11.01 19.10
C ARG A 211 8.82 -9.96 19.51
N GLY A 212 9.21 -9.05 18.61
CA GLY A 212 10.20 -8.01 18.90
C GLY A 212 9.75 -7.00 19.97
N ILE A 213 8.51 -6.50 19.87
CA ILE A 213 7.93 -5.52 20.80
C ILE A 213 7.74 -6.11 22.20
N SER A 214 7.38 -7.40 22.30
CA SER A 214 7.27 -8.11 23.59
C SER A 214 8.57 -8.08 24.40
N GLN A 215 9.72 -7.84 23.76
CA GLN A 215 11.05 -7.78 24.39
C GLN A 215 11.47 -6.34 24.77
N TRP A 216 10.59 -5.35 24.62
CA TRP A 216 10.94 -3.93 24.73
C TRP A 216 9.92 -3.08 25.52
N ALA A 217 9.83 -3.29 26.83
CA ALA A 217 8.93 -2.54 27.70
C ALA A 217 9.05 -1.02 27.58
N HIS A 218 10.28 -0.50 27.62
CA HIS A 218 10.54 0.94 27.54
C HIS A 218 10.53 1.51 26.11
N GLY A 219 10.08 0.72 25.12
CA GLY A 219 10.02 1.12 23.71
C GLY A 219 8.75 1.87 23.32
N PHE A 220 7.69 1.74 24.11
CA PHE A 220 6.38 2.28 23.80
C PHE A 220 5.69 2.79 25.06
N LYS A 221 4.87 3.84 24.90
CA LYS A 221 4.12 4.51 25.98
C LYS A 221 2.62 4.27 25.94
N ASN A 222 2.12 3.75 24.82
CA ASN A 222 0.72 3.48 24.53
C ASN A 222 0.59 2.00 24.22
N ALA A 223 -0.56 1.40 24.48
CA ALA A 223 -0.77 -0.01 24.14
C ALA A 223 -0.66 -0.23 22.62
N VAL A 224 -0.27 -1.44 22.24
CA VAL A 224 -0.33 -1.91 20.85
C VAL A 224 -1.25 -3.11 20.81
N ILE A 225 -2.24 -3.06 19.93
CA ILE A 225 -3.18 -4.15 19.69
C ILE A 225 -2.87 -4.72 18.31
N PHE A 226 -2.63 -6.03 18.23
CA PHE A 226 -2.54 -6.76 16.98
C PHE A 226 -3.85 -7.52 16.79
N LEU A 227 -4.55 -7.24 15.71
CA LEU A 227 -5.75 -7.95 15.31
C LEU A 227 -5.42 -8.85 14.12
N PHE A 228 -5.50 -10.16 14.36
CA PHE A 228 -5.46 -11.18 13.32
C PHE A 228 -6.91 -11.59 13.07
N ASN A 229 -7.58 -10.90 12.15
CA ASN A 229 -8.99 -11.13 11.89
C ASN A 229 -9.19 -12.22 10.84
N THR A 230 -10.46 -12.53 10.59
CA THR A 230 -10.90 -13.41 9.51
C THR A 230 -12.11 -12.78 8.83
N GLY A 231 -12.29 -13.03 7.54
CA GLY A 231 -13.44 -12.60 6.77
C GLY A 231 -13.24 -11.25 6.10
N GLU A 232 -11.99 -10.87 5.84
CA GLU A 232 -11.65 -9.74 4.96
C GLU A 232 -12.13 -10.05 3.54
N GLU A 233 -11.79 -11.25 3.05
CA GLU A 233 -11.98 -11.67 1.66
C GLU A 233 -13.47 -11.84 1.30
N GLU A 234 -14.31 -12.05 2.32
CA GLU A 234 -15.77 -12.16 2.22
C GLU A 234 -16.48 -10.83 2.53
N GLY A 235 -15.73 -9.73 2.57
CA GLY A 235 -16.25 -8.36 2.63
C GLY A 235 -16.02 -7.64 3.95
N LEU A 236 -14.79 -7.68 4.46
CA LEU A 236 -14.30 -6.88 5.60
C LEU A 236 -15.07 -7.15 6.91
N SER A 237 -15.65 -8.34 7.02
CA SER A 237 -16.50 -8.72 8.15
C SER A 237 -15.69 -8.82 9.44
N GLY A 238 -14.42 -9.21 9.35
CA GLY A 238 -13.51 -9.34 10.49
C GLY A 238 -13.13 -8.01 11.13
N ALA A 239 -12.72 -7.01 10.35
CA ALA A 239 -12.49 -5.68 10.91
C ALA A 239 -13.77 -5.08 11.49
N HIS A 240 -14.91 -5.28 10.82
CA HIS A 240 -16.18 -4.73 11.28
C HIS A 240 -16.63 -5.33 12.59
N SER A 241 -16.59 -6.65 12.72
CA SER A 241 -16.98 -7.34 13.94
C SER A 241 -16.10 -6.90 15.12
N PHE A 242 -14.78 -6.78 14.92
CA PHE A 242 -13.85 -6.33 15.96
C PHE A 242 -14.17 -4.91 16.43
N ILE A 243 -14.29 -3.96 15.51
CA ILE A 243 -14.56 -2.56 15.88
C ILE A 243 -15.88 -2.41 16.62
N THR A 244 -16.92 -3.13 16.18
CA THR A 244 -18.28 -2.95 16.71
C THR A 244 -18.56 -3.74 17.98
N GLN A 245 -17.83 -4.84 18.24
CA GLN A 245 -18.18 -5.78 19.31
C GLN A 245 -17.06 -6.03 20.32
N HIS A 246 -15.78 -5.86 19.96
CA HIS A 246 -14.69 -6.15 20.88
C HIS A 246 -14.48 -5.00 21.89
N PRO A 247 -14.40 -5.25 23.21
CA PRO A 247 -14.32 -4.19 24.20
C PRO A 247 -13.08 -3.29 24.06
N TRP A 248 -11.97 -3.84 23.55
CA TRP A 248 -10.74 -3.07 23.34
C TRP A 248 -10.83 -2.07 22.18
N SER A 249 -11.83 -2.17 21.29
CA SER A 249 -11.95 -1.27 20.13
C SER A 249 -12.05 0.19 20.53
N THR A 250 -12.71 0.46 21.67
CA THR A 250 -12.90 1.81 22.24
C THR A 250 -11.60 2.50 22.68
N THR A 251 -10.51 1.75 22.84
CA THR A 251 -9.20 2.28 23.27
C THR A 251 -8.33 2.73 22.09
N ILE A 252 -8.71 2.39 20.86
CA ILE A 252 -7.90 2.58 19.66
C ILE A 252 -7.95 4.04 19.23
N ARG A 253 -6.78 4.62 18.95
CA ARG A 253 -6.62 6.01 18.51
C ARG A 253 -6.07 6.14 17.09
N MET A 254 -5.47 5.07 16.58
CA MET A 254 -4.91 5.00 15.23
C MET A 254 -4.89 3.55 14.77
N ALA A 255 -5.16 3.32 13.48
CA ALA A 255 -5.03 2.01 12.85
C ALA A 255 -3.87 1.98 11.85
N ILE A 256 -3.15 0.87 11.82
CA ILE A 256 -2.19 0.51 10.79
C ILE A 256 -2.70 -0.81 10.22
N ASP A 257 -3.05 -0.80 8.95
CA ASP A 257 -3.50 -1.99 8.24
C ASP A 257 -2.39 -2.47 7.32
N LEU A 258 -2.14 -3.78 7.32
CA LEU A 258 -1.10 -4.42 6.53
C LEU A 258 -1.73 -5.34 5.50
N GLU A 259 -1.48 -5.02 4.24
CA GLU A 259 -2.10 -5.66 3.09
C GLU A 259 -1.12 -6.07 1.99
N ALA A 260 -1.59 -6.92 1.09
CA ALA A 260 -0.79 -7.43 -0.02
C ALA A 260 -1.57 -7.55 -1.33
N MET A 261 -1.18 -6.76 -2.33
CA MET A 261 -1.75 -6.83 -3.68
C MET A 261 -0.78 -7.46 -4.69
N GLY A 262 0.17 -8.26 -4.22
CA GLY A 262 1.24 -8.83 -5.02
C GLY A 262 2.05 -9.89 -4.27
N ILE A 263 3.18 -10.29 -4.86
CA ILE A 263 4.10 -11.30 -4.26
C ILE A 263 5.50 -10.74 -4.03
N GLY A 264 5.68 -9.43 -4.13
CA GLY A 264 6.95 -8.78 -3.90
C GLY A 264 6.89 -7.26 -4.02
N GLY A 265 8.07 -6.67 -4.03
CA GLY A 265 8.24 -5.22 -4.11
C GLY A 265 8.29 -4.56 -2.74
N LYS A 266 8.59 -3.27 -2.77
CA LYS A 266 8.66 -2.45 -1.56
C LYS A 266 7.25 -2.15 -1.05
N SER A 267 6.98 -2.44 0.22
CA SER A 267 5.75 -1.99 0.88
C SER A 267 5.67 -0.46 0.91
N ALA A 268 4.51 0.09 0.61
CA ALA A 268 4.27 1.53 0.55
C ALA A 268 2.90 1.87 1.15
N ILE A 269 2.79 3.07 1.73
CA ILE A 269 1.49 3.62 2.09
C ILE A 269 0.71 3.88 0.80
N PHE A 270 -0.50 3.33 0.70
CA PHE A 270 -1.39 3.59 -0.44
C PHE A 270 -2.73 4.19 -0.04
N GLN A 271 -3.13 4.11 1.23
CA GLN A 271 -4.17 4.97 1.81
C GLN A 271 -3.68 5.56 3.13
N ALA A 272 -4.12 6.78 3.40
CA ALA A 272 -3.91 7.43 4.69
C ALA A 272 -5.24 8.00 5.20
N GLY A 273 -5.41 7.97 6.51
CA GLY A 273 -6.54 8.62 7.17
C GLY A 273 -6.48 10.16 7.04
N PRO A 274 -7.55 10.86 7.44
CA PRO A 274 -7.67 12.31 7.26
C PRO A 274 -6.63 13.13 8.04
N HIS A 275 -5.98 12.54 9.05
CA HIS A 275 -5.04 13.26 9.90
C HIS A 275 -3.58 13.10 9.42
N PRO A 276 -2.86 14.20 9.10
CA PRO A 276 -1.51 14.13 8.50
C PRO A 276 -0.45 13.55 9.42
N LEU A 277 -0.64 13.66 10.75
CA LEU A 277 0.28 13.17 11.77
C LEU A 277 0.77 11.73 11.54
N ALA A 278 -0.09 10.82 11.06
CA ALA A 278 0.32 9.44 10.83
C ALA A 278 1.38 9.34 9.71
N VAL A 279 1.15 10.02 8.59
CA VAL A 279 2.06 10.06 7.45
C VAL A 279 3.34 10.81 7.79
N GLU A 280 3.22 11.95 8.48
CA GLU A 280 4.38 12.75 8.93
C GLU A 280 5.26 11.95 9.91
N THR A 281 4.63 11.24 10.85
CA THR A 281 5.34 10.37 11.79
C THR A 281 6.07 9.27 11.03
N PHE A 282 5.39 8.56 10.14
CA PHE A 282 6.02 7.52 9.31
C PHE A 282 7.21 8.07 8.51
N ALA A 283 7.04 9.22 7.84
CA ALA A 283 8.11 9.85 7.08
C ALA A 283 9.31 10.25 7.95
N SER A 284 9.09 10.59 9.23
CA SER A 284 10.15 10.98 10.16
C SER A 284 10.93 9.79 10.77
N VAL A 285 10.28 8.63 10.92
CA VAL A 285 10.87 7.46 11.61
C VAL A 285 11.34 6.36 10.66
N ALA A 286 10.71 6.22 9.50
CA ALA A 286 11.08 5.20 8.53
C ALA A 286 12.43 5.54 7.90
N LYS A 287 13.36 4.56 7.89
CA LYS A 287 14.67 4.74 7.27
C LYS A 287 14.57 5.03 5.76
N TYR A 288 13.59 4.41 5.10
CA TYR A 288 13.33 4.54 3.68
C TYR A 288 11.82 4.68 3.43
N PRO A 289 11.20 5.84 3.72
CA PRO A 289 9.77 6.00 3.59
C PRO A 289 9.33 5.75 2.13
N SER A 290 8.18 5.10 1.98
CA SER A 290 7.53 4.84 0.69
C SER A 290 6.04 5.09 0.82
N GLY A 291 5.51 5.86 -0.12
CA GLY A 291 4.09 6.10 -0.25
C GLY A 291 3.75 6.40 -1.71
N ASN A 292 2.57 6.00 -2.14
CA ASN A 292 2.11 6.22 -3.51
C ASN A 292 0.65 6.69 -3.53
N ILE A 293 0.47 7.97 -3.79
CA ILE A 293 -0.85 8.62 -3.86
C ILE A 293 -1.67 8.19 -5.08
N ILE A 294 -1.01 7.72 -6.15
CA ILE A 294 -1.71 7.28 -7.37
C ILE A 294 -2.61 6.09 -7.05
N PHE A 295 -2.17 5.18 -6.16
CA PHE A 295 -3.01 4.08 -5.72
C PHE A 295 -4.21 4.56 -4.90
N GLN A 296 -4.02 5.54 -4.00
CA GLN A 296 -5.12 6.17 -3.26
C GLN A 296 -6.17 6.74 -4.21
N ASP A 297 -5.74 7.46 -5.24
CA ASP A 297 -6.63 8.07 -6.22
C ASP A 297 -7.38 7.02 -7.06
N ILE A 298 -6.69 5.93 -7.46
CA ILE A 298 -7.31 4.83 -8.20
C ILE A 298 -8.35 4.08 -7.35
N PHE A 299 -8.03 3.76 -6.09
CA PHE A 299 -8.98 3.14 -5.16
C PHE A 299 -10.18 4.05 -4.89
N SER A 300 -9.92 5.34 -4.60
CA SER A 300 -10.97 6.32 -4.36
C SER A 300 -11.84 6.57 -5.60
N SER A 301 -11.31 6.36 -6.80
CA SER A 301 -12.06 6.49 -8.05
C SER A 301 -13.02 5.32 -8.33
N GLY A 302 -12.90 4.21 -7.59
CA GLY A 302 -13.70 2.99 -7.80
C GLY A 302 -13.32 2.22 -9.08
N VAL A 303 -12.20 2.55 -9.73
CA VAL A 303 -11.71 1.86 -10.93
C VAL A 303 -11.16 0.47 -10.59
N ILE A 304 -10.56 0.31 -9.40
CA ILE A 304 -10.20 -0.98 -8.84
C ILE A 304 -11.30 -1.38 -7.86
N ASN A 305 -11.98 -2.49 -8.15
CA ASN A 305 -12.90 -3.15 -7.22
C ASN A 305 -12.07 -3.94 -6.18
N SER A 306 -11.43 -3.23 -5.27
CA SER A 306 -10.73 -3.79 -4.11
C SER A 306 -11.05 -2.90 -2.92
N ALA A 307 -11.24 -3.50 -1.75
CA ALA A 307 -11.33 -2.82 -0.48
C ALA A 307 -10.36 -3.51 0.47
N THR A 308 -10.10 -2.88 1.62
CA THR A 308 -9.24 -3.40 2.68
C THR A 308 -9.90 -3.10 4.01
N ASP A 309 -9.51 -3.81 5.06
CA ASP A 309 -10.01 -3.60 6.42
C ASP A 309 -9.85 -2.15 6.90
N PHE A 310 -8.85 -1.43 6.39
CA PHE A 310 -8.67 0.00 6.64
C PHE A 310 -9.93 0.84 6.34
N GLN A 311 -10.73 0.45 5.35
CA GLN A 311 -11.99 1.13 5.05
C GLN A 311 -12.94 1.10 6.26
N VAL A 312 -13.06 -0.04 6.94
CA VAL A 312 -13.90 -0.20 8.12
C VAL A 312 -13.41 0.68 9.26
N TYR A 313 -12.10 0.72 9.50
CA TYR A 313 -11.52 1.57 10.54
C TYR A 313 -11.80 3.05 10.29
N ARG A 314 -11.79 3.48 9.03
CA ARG A 314 -12.10 4.86 8.65
C ARG A 314 -13.61 5.17 8.75
N GLU A 315 -14.46 4.34 8.14
CA GLU A 315 -15.89 4.65 7.96
C GLU A 315 -16.73 4.30 9.18
N VAL A 316 -16.43 3.18 9.85
CA VAL A 316 -17.22 2.69 10.98
C VAL A 316 -16.65 3.19 12.30
N ALA A 317 -15.33 3.12 12.48
CA ALA A 317 -14.68 3.56 13.72
C ALA A 317 -14.32 5.05 13.75
N GLY A 318 -14.32 5.73 12.60
CA GLY A 318 -13.88 7.12 12.49
C GLY A 318 -12.38 7.32 12.77
N LEU A 319 -11.58 6.25 12.67
CA LEU A 319 -10.16 6.28 12.97
C LEU A 319 -9.35 6.85 11.80
N SER A 320 -8.26 7.54 12.14
CA SER A 320 -7.20 7.87 11.19
C SER A 320 -6.09 6.83 11.28
N GLY A 321 -5.29 6.70 10.22
CA GLY A 321 -4.29 5.65 10.19
C GLY A 321 -3.52 5.56 8.88
N LEU A 322 -2.84 4.44 8.69
CA LEU A 322 -2.06 4.12 7.50
C LEU A 322 -2.45 2.75 6.97
N ASP A 323 -2.59 2.65 5.66
CA ASP A 323 -2.81 1.40 4.97
C ASP A 323 -1.58 1.09 4.11
N PHE A 324 -0.92 -0.02 4.42
CA PHE A 324 0.32 -0.45 3.77
C PHE A 324 0.04 -1.58 2.81
N VAL A 325 0.58 -1.48 1.60
CA VAL A 325 0.50 -2.54 0.60
C VAL A 325 1.84 -2.74 -0.08
N TYR A 326 2.14 -3.96 -0.47
CA TYR A 326 3.12 -4.21 -1.54
C TYR A 326 2.39 -4.82 -2.74
N ALA A 327 2.73 -4.36 -3.94
CA ALA A 327 1.93 -4.59 -5.14
C ALA A 327 2.75 -5.03 -6.38
N ASP A 328 4.07 -5.24 -6.24
CA ASP A 328 4.83 -5.71 -7.40
C ASP A 328 4.39 -7.14 -7.76
N HIS A 329 4.35 -7.39 -9.07
CA HIS A 329 3.80 -8.60 -9.68
C HIS A 329 2.31 -8.85 -9.39
N GLY A 330 1.50 -7.81 -9.19
CA GLY A 330 0.04 -7.93 -9.00
C GLY A 330 -0.73 -8.67 -10.11
N ALA A 331 -0.12 -8.95 -11.28
CA ALA A 331 -0.75 -9.81 -12.29
C ALA A 331 -1.01 -11.26 -11.82
N VAL A 332 -0.36 -11.71 -10.75
CA VAL A 332 -0.67 -13.01 -10.12
C VAL A 332 -1.73 -12.92 -9.02
N TYR A 333 -2.06 -11.71 -8.54
CA TYR A 333 -3.07 -11.46 -7.51
C TYR A 333 -4.39 -12.19 -7.83
N HIS A 334 -4.94 -12.92 -6.85
CA HIS A 334 -6.16 -13.75 -7.00
C HIS A 334 -6.10 -14.80 -8.13
N THR A 335 -4.91 -15.34 -8.46
CA THR A 335 -4.76 -16.44 -9.41
C THR A 335 -4.02 -17.65 -8.83
N LYS A 336 -4.34 -18.86 -9.33
CA LYS A 336 -3.69 -20.13 -8.94
C LYS A 336 -2.16 -20.14 -9.09
N THR A 337 -1.58 -19.22 -9.85
CA THR A 337 -0.13 -19.13 -10.09
C THR A 337 0.61 -18.47 -8.91
N SER A 338 -0.11 -17.79 -8.00
CA SER A 338 0.46 -17.13 -6.82
C SER A 338 1.22 -18.08 -5.89
N GLY A 339 0.72 -19.28 -5.61
CA GLY A 339 1.41 -20.23 -4.73
C GLY A 339 2.75 -20.72 -5.29
N ARG A 340 2.83 -20.92 -6.62
CA ARG A 340 4.05 -21.42 -7.28
C ARG A 340 5.11 -20.33 -7.46
N LEU A 341 4.68 -19.12 -7.82
CA LEU A 341 5.58 -17.99 -8.02
C LEU A 341 5.93 -17.28 -6.72
N ALA A 342 5.11 -17.31 -5.66
CA ALA A 342 5.54 -16.86 -4.34
C ALA A 342 6.70 -17.70 -3.82
N ARG A 343 6.68 -19.03 -4.01
CA ARG A 343 7.84 -19.89 -3.71
C ARG A 343 9.09 -19.51 -4.52
N GLU A 344 8.94 -19.13 -5.79
CA GLU A 344 10.06 -18.66 -6.62
C GLU A 344 10.50 -17.22 -6.32
N ALA A 345 9.59 -16.28 -6.04
CA ALA A 345 9.88 -14.89 -5.67
C ALA A 345 10.51 -14.81 -4.28
N LEU A 346 10.07 -15.65 -3.34
CA LEU A 346 10.71 -15.87 -2.05
C LEU A 346 12.09 -16.53 -2.19
N SER A 347 12.29 -17.43 -3.16
CA SER A 347 13.63 -17.95 -3.49
C SER A 347 14.53 -16.91 -4.20
N ARG A 348 13.93 -15.97 -4.94
CA ARG A 348 14.61 -14.85 -5.63
C ARG A 348 14.87 -13.65 -4.73
N CYS A 349 14.32 -13.64 -3.52
CA CYS A 349 14.85 -12.87 -2.39
C CYS A 349 16.25 -13.44 -2.10
N LYS A 350 17.24 -13.00 -2.88
CA LYS A 350 18.58 -13.59 -3.04
C LYS A 350 19.17 -14.03 -1.70
N LEU A 351 18.98 -15.31 -1.37
CA LEU A 351 20.03 -16.09 -0.74
C LEU A 351 21.09 -16.29 -1.81
N ARG A 352 22.01 -15.34 -1.89
CA ARG A 352 23.32 -15.65 -2.45
C ARG A 352 24.01 -16.45 -1.36
N GLU A 353 23.87 -17.77 -1.43
CA GLU A 353 24.76 -18.70 -0.74
C GLU A 353 26.20 -18.23 -1.01
N GLN A 354 26.91 -17.90 0.06
CA GLN A 354 28.37 -17.81 0.01
C GLN A 354 28.89 -19.18 0.43
N ASP A 355 29.57 -19.84 -0.51
CA ASP A 355 30.74 -20.65 -0.21
C ASP A 355 31.85 -19.79 0.41
#